data_AF-A0A536K6D5-F1
#
_entry.id   AF-A0A536K6D5-F1
#
_cell.length_a   1.000
_cell.length_b   1.000
_cell.length_c   1.000
_cell.angle_alpha   90.00
_cell.angle_beta   90.00
_cell.angle_gamma   90.00
#
_symmetry.space_group_name_H-M   'P 1'
#
loop_
_entity.id
_entity.type
_entity.pdbx_description
1 polymer ?
#
loop_
_entity_poly.entity_id
_entity_poly.type
_entity_poly.pdbx_seq_one_letter_code
_entity_poly.pdbx_strand_id
1 'polypeptide(L)'
;MPVGEGFLERDGVRLHWVEWAPSQPEEDDGVAILALHGLSSNALFWGRLAEQLPHRRLVALDQRAHGASDAPAGGYKMEDLSADALIALTELDLGRPVLIGHSWGGSVALDLAATSPERISGLGLIDSPILPLAERLTWDQAAQVMQPDLPRYAELDQAYRVAADLLGPAWAADLEPFVAASHRRDGDAWVLTLTAEVRLQILKQLFAFQPALLFERLEGLPVLLALAGADAGFRPWKEQGAREVKSAIPDADVRWYHSGHDIPLILPAEIARDVERLCVRAAWRELARDAATLSGDWAAPSGSGEWSAKDLLAHLSSSQAAMAPLLALGPPKPGAEPFDADRWNASQVRRRHDTPAAELIAELERGTQALDAALLTADLAAPMPAGSEAGRSIASAMRAMARHQREHLEELRLALGSALGRPA
;
A
#
# COMPACT_ATOMS: atom_id res chain seq x y z
N MET A 1 15.50 11.21 4.27
CA MET A 1 16.41 10.27 5.01
C MET A 1 15.60 9.35 5.91
N PRO A 2 15.96 8.05 6.00
CA PRO A 2 15.34 7.11 6.94
C PRO A 2 15.46 7.55 8.39
N VAL A 3 14.50 7.16 9.22
CA VAL A 3 14.49 7.40 10.67
C VAL A 3 14.97 6.17 11.46
N GLY A 4 14.99 4.99 10.84
CA GLY A 4 15.42 3.75 11.45
C GLY A 4 15.80 2.69 10.42
N GLU A 5 16.61 1.73 10.85
CA GLU A 5 16.94 0.51 10.11
C GLU A 5 17.21 -0.62 11.10
N GLY A 6 17.11 -1.86 10.64
CA GLY A 6 17.33 -3.03 11.49
C GLY A 6 17.26 -4.34 10.74
N PHE A 7 17.25 -5.44 11.50
CA PHE A 7 17.17 -6.79 10.94
C PHE A 7 16.03 -7.58 11.57
N LEU A 8 15.34 -8.34 10.74
CA LEU A 8 14.46 -9.44 11.14
C LEU A 8 15.21 -10.76 10.91
N GLU A 9 14.86 -11.81 11.64
CA GLU A 9 15.43 -13.13 11.42
C GLU A 9 14.33 -14.14 11.15
N ARG A 10 14.41 -14.85 10.01
CA ARG A 10 13.51 -15.95 9.67
C ARG A 10 14.31 -17.14 9.17
N ASP A 11 14.13 -18.30 9.79
CA ASP A 11 14.78 -19.55 9.37
C ASP A 11 16.32 -19.43 9.20
N GLY A 12 16.96 -18.62 10.06
CA GLY A 12 18.40 -18.34 10.02
C GLY A 12 18.85 -17.39 8.90
N VAL A 13 17.92 -16.71 8.22
CA VAL A 13 18.17 -15.65 7.23
C VAL A 13 17.84 -14.31 7.87
N ARG A 14 18.82 -13.38 7.89
CA ARG A 14 18.58 -12.01 8.34
C ARG A 14 18.11 -11.14 7.19
N LEU A 15 17.01 -10.44 7.42
CA LEU A 15 16.38 -9.54 6.47
C LEU A 15 16.50 -8.11 6.98
N HIS A 16 17.22 -7.28 6.25
CA HIS A 16 17.37 -5.87 6.54
C HIS A 16 16.10 -5.10 6.19
N TRP A 17 15.75 -4.11 7.00
CA TRP A 17 14.64 -3.20 6.76
C TRP A 17 15.06 -1.75 7.02
N VAL A 18 14.41 -0.83 6.30
CA VAL A 18 14.59 0.61 6.42
C VAL A 18 13.24 1.27 6.64
N GLU A 19 13.18 2.24 7.55
CA GLU A 19 11.94 2.90 7.95
C GLU A 19 12.01 4.42 7.73
N TRP A 20 10.90 4.95 7.21
CA TRP A 20 10.55 6.36 7.22
C TRP A 20 9.25 6.51 8.01
N ALA A 21 9.20 7.43 8.95
CA ALA A 21 8.00 7.65 9.76
C ALA A 21 7.75 9.15 9.99
N PRO A 22 6.52 9.54 10.32
CA PRO A 22 6.20 10.91 10.68
C PRO A 22 7.07 11.39 11.84
N SER A 23 7.43 12.67 11.83
CA SER A 23 8.24 13.25 12.92
C SER A 23 7.43 13.39 14.21
N GLN A 24 6.10 13.38 14.13
CA GLN A 24 5.18 13.48 15.25
C GLN A 24 4.16 12.33 15.21
N PRO A 25 4.00 11.55 16.28
CA PRO A 25 3.04 10.43 16.32
C PRO A 25 1.59 10.84 16.02
N GLU A 26 1.16 12.05 16.39
CA GLU A 26 -0.16 12.61 16.08
C GLU A 26 -0.41 12.83 14.57
N GLU A 27 0.66 12.85 13.77
CA GLU A 27 0.60 12.89 12.31
C GLU A 27 0.46 11.50 11.69
N ASP A 28 0.68 10.43 12.46
CA ASP A 28 0.41 9.06 12.04
C ASP A 28 -1.12 8.83 11.99
N ASP A 29 -1.57 8.37 10.83
CA ASP A 29 -2.97 8.11 10.52
C ASP A 29 -3.35 6.62 10.65
N GLY A 30 -2.38 5.78 11.03
CA GLY A 30 -2.57 4.40 11.45
C GLY A 30 -2.63 3.37 10.33
N VAL A 31 -2.37 3.72 9.07
CA VAL A 31 -2.14 2.72 8.01
C VAL A 31 -0.72 2.83 7.50
N ALA A 32 0.14 1.94 8.00
CA ALA A 32 1.52 1.81 7.55
C ALA A 32 1.59 1.29 6.10
N ILE A 33 2.76 1.47 5.49
CA ILE A 33 3.10 0.94 4.16
C ILE A 33 4.23 -0.06 4.32
N LEU A 34 4.08 -1.28 3.80
CA LEU A 34 5.19 -2.20 3.57
C LEU A 34 5.56 -2.18 2.08
N ALA A 35 6.83 -1.99 1.76
CA ALA A 35 7.31 -1.77 0.40
C ALA A 35 8.36 -2.82 -0.04
N LEU A 36 8.13 -3.47 -1.19
CA LEU A 36 8.97 -4.55 -1.74
C LEU A 36 9.57 -4.16 -3.10
N HIS A 37 10.90 -4.01 -3.17
CA HIS A 37 11.60 -3.54 -4.37
C HIS A 37 11.64 -4.56 -5.54
N GLY A 38 12.04 -4.12 -6.74
CA GLY A 38 12.24 -4.99 -7.91
C GLY A 38 13.53 -5.81 -7.88
N LEU A 39 13.69 -6.72 -8.86
CA LEU A 39 14.77 -7.73 -8.89
C LEU A 39 16.19 -7.17 -8.84
N SER A 40 16.45 -5.98 -9.37
CA SER A 40 17.81 -5.40 -9.42
C SER A 40 17.95 -4.19 -8.50
N SER A 41 17.28 -4.25 -7.34
CA SER A 41 17.05 -3.09 -6.47
C SER A 41 17.28 -3.43 -4.99
N ASN A 42 16.96 -2.50 -4.09
CA ASN A 42 17.05 -2.63 -2.63
C ASN A 42 16.06 -1.68 -1.94
N ALA A 43 15.97 -1.72 -0.61
CA ALA A 43 15.02 -0.95 0.21
C ALA A 43 15.05 0.56 -0.06
N LEU A 44 16.21 1.13 -0.36
CA LEU A 44 16.38 2.57 -0.58
C LEU A 44 15.73 3.07 -1.88
N PHE A 45 15.29 2.16 -2.76
CA PHE A 45 14.45 2.48 -3.92
C PHE A 45 13.21 3.31 -3.56
N TRP A 46 12.68 3.10 -2.35
CA TRP A 46 11.48 3.76 -1.87
C TRP A 46 11.74 5.12 -1.23
N GLY A 47 12.99 5.54 -1.06
CA GLY A 47 13.34 6.76 -0.32
C GLY A 47 12.67 8.01 -0.86
N ARG A 48 12.70 8.22 -2.18
CA ARG A 48 12.04 9.37 -2.82
C ARG A 48 10.52 9.34 -2.68
N LEU A 49 9.90 8.16 -2.74
CA LEU A 49 8.46 8.00 -2.50
C LEU A 49 8.11 8.35 -1.05
N ALA A 50 8.89 7.82 -0.09
CA ALA A 50 8.68 8.05 1.32
C ALA A 50 8.77 9.54 1.70
N GLU A 51 9.69 10.28 1.07
CA GLU A 51 9.81 11.73 1.27
C GLU A 51 8.59 12.52 0.77
N GLN A 52 7.80 11.97 -0.15
CA GLN A 52 6.53 12.56 -0.60
C GLN A 52 5.34 12.15 0.28
N LEU A 53 5.55 11.24 1.24
CA LEU A 53 4.55 10.73 2.17
C LEU A 53 5.02 10.93 3.63
N PRO A 54 5.37 12.17 4.05
CA PRO A 54 5.95 12.41 5.37
C PRO A 54 5.01 12.08 6.54
N HIS A 55 3.70 11.98 6.26
CA HIS A 55 2.66 11.60 7.22
C HIS A 55 2.38 10.09 7.27
N ARG A 56 3.16 9.27 6.54
CA ARG A 56 3.02 7.80 6.54
C ARG A 56 4.23 7.16 7.19
N ARG A 57 3.98 6.11 7.96
CA ARG A 57 4.99 5.12 8.33
C ARG A 57 5.20 4.18 7.13
N LEU A 58 6.35 4.26 6.47
CA LEU A 58 6.76 3.39 5.37
C LEU A 58 7.96 2.56 5.81
N VAL A 59 7.81 1.25 5.72
CA VAL A 59 8.90 0.29 5.93
C VAL A 59 9.20 -0.40 4.60
N ALA A 60 10.47 -0.43 4.21
CA ALA A 60 10.94 -1.16 3.05
C ALA A 60 11.86 -2.31 3.49
N LEU A 61 11.67 -3.49 2.89
CA LEU A 61 12.58 -4.62 3.09
C LEU A 61 13.64 -4.64 2.00
N ASP A 62 14.87 -4.88 2.40
CA ASP A 62 15.81 -5.56 1.51
C ASP A 62 15.36 -7.02 1.43
N GLN A 63 14.81 -7.41 0.29
CA GLN A 63 14.44 -8.81 0.10
C GLN A 63 15.70 -9.67 0.09
N ARG A 64 15.58 -10.96 0.46
CA ARG A 64 16.72 -11.90 0.51
C ARG A 64 17.65 -11.78 -0.70
N ALA A 65 18.95 -11.83 -0.45
CA ALA A 65 20.05 -11.59 -1.41
C ALA A 65 20.17 -10.19 -2.01
N HIS A 66 19.45 -9.19 -1.48
CA HIS A 66 19.56 -7.80 -1.89
C HIS A 66 19.98 -6.92 -0.71
N GLY A 67 20.53 -5.75 -1.02
CA GLY A 67 20.95 -4.78 -0.02
C GLY A 67 21.83 -5.39 1.07
N ALA A 68 21.45 -5.16 2.33
CA ALA A 68 22.14 -5.71 3.50
C ALA A 68 21.58 -7.05 4.00
N SER A 69 20.54 -7.60 3.35
CA SER A 69 19.97 -8.91 3.70
C SER A 69 20.90 -10.06 3.34
N ASP A 70 20.80 -11.15 4.10
CA ASP A 70 21.58 -12.36 3.83
C ASP A 70 21.20 -12.96 2.47
N ALA A 71 22.18 -13.62 1.84
CA ALA A 71 22.06 -14.24 0.51
C ALA A 71 22.24 -15.77 0.60
N PRO A 72 21.27 -16.53 1.15
CA PRO A 72 21.38 -17.98 1.28
C PRO A 72 21.45 -18.65 -0.10
N ALA A 73 21.99 -19.87 -0.17
CA ALA A 73 22.12 -20.60 -1.44
C ALA A 73 20.75 -21.01 -2.07
N GLY A 74 19.68 -21.03 -1.28
CA GLY A 74 18.33 -21.40 -1.69
C GLY A 74 17.24 -20.71 -0.86
N GLY A 75 16.00 -21.18 -1.01
CA GLY A 75 14.83 -20.56 -0.37
C GLY A 75 14.28 -19.36 -1.14
N TYR A 76 14.25 -19.42 -2.47
CA TYR A 76 13.73 -18.34 -3.32
C TYR A 76 12.42 -18.73 -4.00
N LYS A 77 11.66 -19.69 -3.43
CA LYS A 77 10.31 -19.98 -3.92
C LYS A 77 9.38 -18.81 -3.58
N MET A 78 8.27 -18.66 -4.29
CA MET A 78 7.35 -17.55 -4.03
C MET A 78 6.85 -17.58 -2.57
N GLU A 79 6.59 -18.76 -2.02
CA GLU A 79 6.14 -18.93 -0.63
C GLU A 79 7.22 -18.50 0.38
N ASP A 80 8.51 -18.73 0.06
CA ASP A 80 9.61 -18.26 0.90
C ASP A 80 9.70 -16.74 0.89
N LEU A 81 9.53 -16.11 -0.28
CA LEU A 81 9.61 -14.67 -0.45
C LEU A 81 8.43 -13.95 0.23
N SER A 82 7.22 -14.49 0.09
CA SER A 82 6.01 -13.95 0.75
C SER A 82 6.08 -14.12 2.26
N ALA A 83 6.63 -15.23 2.77
CA ALA A 83 6.83 -15.43 4.20
C ALA A 83 7.86 -14.46 4.81
N ASP A 84 8.86 -14.01 4.04
CA ASP A 84 9.76 -12.93 4.47
C ASP A 84 9.05 -11.59 4.60
N ALA A 85 8.14 -11.27 3.68
CA ALA A 85 7.33 -10.07 3.79
C ALA A 85 6.33 -10.16 4.95
N LEU A 86 5.78 -11.35 5.21
CA LEU A 86 4.84 -11.59 6.31
C LEU A 86 5.49 -11.39 7.69
N ILE A 87 6.74 -11.84 7.91
CA ILE A 87 7.41 -11.65 9.21
C ILE A 87 7.64 -10.17 9.51
N ALA A 88 7.80 -9.31 8.51
CA ALA A 88 7.91 -7.88 8.71
C ALA A 88 6.60 -7.25 9.22
N LEU A 89 5.45 -7.81 8.84
CA LEU A 89 4.16 -7.34 9.35
C LEU A 89 4.05 -7.56 10.86
N THR A 90 4.48 -8.73 11.33
CA THR A 90 4.34 -9.14 12.73
C THR A 90 5.40 -8.55 13.63
N GLU A 91 6.68 -8.61 13.23
CA GLU A 91 7.80 -8.19 14.08
C GLU A 91 7.96 -6.66 14.18
N LEU A 92 7.48 -5.92 13.16
CA LEU A 92 7.53 -4.45 13.15
C LEU A 92 6.20 -3.79 13.55
N ASP A 93 5.22 -4.59 13.98
CA ASP A 93 3.88 -4.17 14.42
C ASP A 93 3.23 -3.22 13.40
N LEU A 94 3.15 -3.67 12.13
CA LEU A 94 2.57 -2.87 11.04
C LEU A 94 1.04 -2.97 10.98
N GLY A 95 0.42 -3.79 11.83
CA GLY A 95 -1.01 -4.07 11.79
C GLY A 95 -1.41 -4.70 10.45
N ARG A 96 -2.32 -4.03 9.73
CA ARG A 96 -2.68 -4.35 8.34
C ARG A 96 -2.22 -3.23 7.41
N PRO A 97 -0.97 -3.25 6.91
CA PRO A 97 -0.49 -2.16 6.09
C PRO A 97 -1.11 -2.19 4.69
N VAL A 98 -0.92 -1.09 3.97
CA VAL A 98 -0.92 -1.13 2.51
C VAL A 98 0.39 -1.76 2.05
N LEU A 99 0.30 -2.81 1.25
CA LEU A 99 1.45 -3.49 0.67
C LEU A 99 1.69 -2.95 -0.74
N ILE A 100 2.88 -2.41 -0.99
CA ILE A 100 3.28 -1.97 -2.34
C ILE A 100 4.49 -2.78 -2.82
N GLY A 101 4.49 -3.12 -4.10
CA GLY A 101 5.59 -3.84 -4.71
C GLY A 101 5.94 -3.28 -6.09
N HIS A 102 7.23 -3.17 -6.38
CA HIS A 102 7.73 -2.78 -7.69
C HIS A 102 8.20 -4.01 -8.46
N SER A 103 7.77 -4.13 -9.72
CA SER A 103 8.23 -5.20 -10.61
C SER A 103 8.09 -6.59 -9.98
N TRP A 104 9.20 -7.32 -9.80
CA TRP A 104 9.24 -8.59 -9.07
C TRP A 104 8.69 -8.51 -7.64
N GLY A 105 8.97 -7.43 -6.90
CA GLY A 105 8.42 -7.22 -5.57
C GLY A 105 6.90 -7.09 -5.56
N GLY A 106 6.29 -6.69 -6.68
CA GLY A 106 4.84 -6.73 -6.86
C GLY A 106 4.28 -8.15 -7.01
N SER A 107 5.04 -9.08 -7.59
CA SER A 107 4.64 -10.50 -7.61
C SER A 107 4.65 -11.10 -6.21
N VAL A 108 5.67 -10.78 -5.40
CA VAL A 108 5.73 -11.19 -3.99
C VAL A 108 4.58 -10.55 -3.20
N ALA A 109 4.33 -9.26 -3.41
CA ALA A 109 3.22 -8.56 -2.78
C ALA A 109 1.85 -9.16 -3.12
N LEU A 110 1.63 -9.50 -4.40
CA LEU A 110 0.39 -10.14 -4.85
C LEU A 110 0.21 -11.52 -4.23
N ASP A 111 1.27 -12.32 -4.16
CA ASP A 111 1.21 -13.65 -3.54
C ASP A 111 0.87 -13.55 -2.05
N LEU A 112 1.51 -12.65 -1.29
CA LEU A 112 1.18 -12.40 0.11
C LEU A 112 -0.27 -11.91 0.27
N ALA A 113 -0.70 -10.94 -0.52
CA ALA A 113 -2.07 -10.41 -0.44
C ALA A 113 -3.13 -11.47 -0.78
N ALA A 114 -2.84 -12.38 -1.70
CA ALA A 114 -3.77 -13.45 -2.12
C ALA A 114 -3.77 -14.66 -1.18
N THR A 115 -2.70 -14.88 -0.41
CA THR A 115 -2.58 -15.98 0.55
C THR A 115 -2.95 -15.57 1.97
N SER A 116 -2.81 -14.30 2.31
CA SER A 116 -3.12 -13.72 3.63
C SER A 116 -3.88 -12.38 3.53
N PRO A 117 -5.04 -12.31 2.83
CA PRO A 117 -5.78 -11.07 2.58
C PRO A 117 -6.31 -10.38 3.86
N GLU A 118 -6.35 -11.08 4.99
CA GLU A 118 -6.66 -10.53 6.30
C GLU A 118 -5.52 -9.75 6.96
N ARG A 119 -4.29 -9.88 6.45
CA ARG A 119 -3.10 -9.21 6.97
C ARG A 119 -2.80 -7.89 6.29
N ILE A 120 -3.52 -7.54 5.23
CA ILE A 120 -3.24 -6.38 4.37
C ILE A 120 -4.53 -5.56 4.19
N SER A 121 -4.40 -4.23 4.15
CA SER A 121 -5.52 -3.30 3.94
C SER A 121 -5.60 -2.73 2.52
N GLY A 122 -4.55 -2.85 1.72
CA GLY A 122 -4.55 -2.50 0.29
C GLY A 122 -3.31 -3.00 -0.45
N LEU A 123 -3.39 -3.11 -1.77
CA LEU A 123 -2.30 -3.61 -2.62
C LEU A 123 -1.94 -2.62 -3.75
N GLY A 124 -0.67 -2.23 -3.83
CA GLY A 124 -0.13 -1.43 -4.93
C GLY A 124 0.86 -2.21 -5.78
N LEU A 125 0.52 -2.46 -7.04
CA LEU A 125 1.38 -3.11 -8.03
C LEU A 125 1.99 -2.04 -8.94
N ILE A 126 3.26 -1.73 -8.71
CA ILE A 126 4.00 -0.67 -9.41
C ILE A 126 4.86 -1.31 -10.49
N ASP A 127 4.48 -1.08 -11.74
CA ASP A 127 5.02 -1.68 -12.96
C ASP A 127 5.35 -3.18 -12.84
N SER A 128 4.44 -3.91 -12.21
CA SER A 128 4.58 -5.33 -11.91
C SER A 128 3.93 -6.20 -12.98
N PRO A 129 4.42 -7.43 -13.23
CA PRO A 129 3.76 -8.34 -14.15
C PRO A 129 2.41 -8.77 -13.58
N ILE A 130 1.34 -8.34 -14.24
CA ILE A 130 -0.06 -8.66 -13.90
C ILE A 130 -0.67 -9.75 -14.80
N LEU A 131 0.11 -10.23 -15.77
CA LEU A 131 -0.15 -11.42 -16.57
C LEU A 131 1.07 -12.36 -16.47
N PRO A 132 0.91 -13.66 -16.77
CA PRO A 132 2.05 -14.59 -16.78
C PRO A 132 3.11 -14.17 -17.79
N LEU A 133 4.37 -14.08 -17.37
CA LEU A 133 5.47 -13.72 -18.27
C LEU A 133 5.65 -14.74 -19.40
N ALA A 134 5.30 -16.00 -19.13
CA ALA A 134 5.33 -17.11 -20.09
C ALA A 134 4.36 -16.93 -21.28
N GLU A 135 3.34 -16.07 -21.17
CA GLU A 135 2.48 -15.72 -22.31
C GLU A 135 3.17 -14.76 -23.28
N ARG A 136 4.18 -14.04 -22.82
CA ARG A 136 4.88 -12.99 -23.58
C ARG A 136 6.24 -13.42 -24.11
N LEU A 137 6.95 -14.26 -23.36
CA LEU A 137 8.33 -14.69 -23.64
C LEU A 137 8.46 -16.20 -23.51
N THR A 138 9.30 -16.81 -24.35
CA THR A 138 9.82 -18.15 -24.05
C THR A 138 10.79 -18.09 -22.88
N TRP A 139 11.04 -19.22 -22.23
CA TRP A 139 12.06 -19.29 -21.17
C TRP A 139 13.43 -18.81 -21.66
N ASP A 140 13.86 -19.23 -22.85
CA ASP A 140 15.17 -18.84 -23.39
C ASP A 140 15.27 -17.32 -23.61
N GLN A 141 14.19 -16.69 -24.09
CA GLN A 141 14.12 -15.23 -24.24
C GLN A 141 14.19 -14.54 -22.87
N ALA A 142 13.40 -15.00 -21.90
CA ALA A 142 13.40 -14.45 -20.55
C ALA A 142 14.77 -14.61 -19.87
N ALA A 143 15.38 -15.78 -19.96
CA ALA A 143 16.72 -16.04 -19.45
C ALA A 143 17.76 -15.12 -20.12
N GLN A 144 17.71 -14.95 -21.44
CA GLN A 144 18.64 -14.09 -22.15
C GLN A 144 18.54 -12.61 -21.73
N VAL A 145 17.32 -12.07 -21.59
CA VAL A 145 17.13 -10.64 -21.30
C VAL A 145 17.19 -10.30 -19.80
N MET A 146 16.84 -11.25 -18.92
CA MET A 146 16.77 -11.05 -17.47
C MET A 146 17.95 -11.70 -16.71
N GLN A 147 18.90 -12.33 -17.41
CA GLN A 147 20.20 -12.75 -16.88
C GLN A 147 21.38 -12.07 -17.59
N PRO A 148 21.45 -10.74 -17.68
CA PRO A 148 22.61 -10.08 -18.26
C PRO A 148 23.87 -10.35 -17.43
N ASP A 149 25.04 -10.28 -18.06
CA ASP A 149 26.32 -10.35 -17.37
C ASP A 149 26.37 -9.32 -16.23
N LEU A 150 26.80 -9.78 -15.05
CA LEU A 150 26.90 -8.92 -13.87
C LEU A 150 28.20 -8.10 -13.94
N PRO A 151 28.13 -6.76 -13.90
CA PRO A 151 29.31 -5.93 -14.01
C PRO A 151 30.21 -6.09 -12.77
N ARG A 152 31.51 -5.89 -12.99
CA ARG A 152 32.52 -5.74 -11.94
C ARG A 152 33.14 -4.37 -12.10
N TYR A 153 33.22 -3.61 -11.01
CA TYR A 153 33.77 -2.26 -11.02
C TYR A 153 35.04 -2.20 -10.18
N ALA A 154 36.05 -1.47 -10.63
CA ALA A 154 37.22 -1.22 -9.79
C ALA A 154 36.89 -0.25 -8.66
N GLU A 155 36.09 0.78 -8.98
CA GLU A 155 35.66 1.84 -8.08
C GLU A 155 34.13 2.01 -8.15
N LEU A 156 33.50 2.29 -7.02
CA LEU A 156 32.05 2.42 -6.92
C LEU A 156 31.49 3.58 -7.77
N ASP A 157 32.29 4.63 -7.99
CA ASP A 157 31.98 5.74 -8.91
C ASP A 157 31.69 5.31 -10.36
N GLN A 158 32.16 4.13 -10.77
CA GLN A 158 31.81 3.55 -12.06
C GLN A 158 30.35 3.09 -12.08
N ALA A 159 29.87 2.48 -10.99
CA ALA A 159 28.47 2.08 -10.82
C ALA A 159 27.55 3.30 -10.77
N TYR A 160 27.95 4.37 -10.08
CA TYR A 160 27.19 5.63 -10.05
C TYR A 160 27.01 6.23 -11.44
N ARG A 161 28.06 6.23 -12.28
CA ARG A 161 27.96 6.71 -13.66
C ARG A 161 27.01 5.86 -14.51
N VAL A 162 27.08 4.53 -14.38
CA VAL A 162 26.15 3.63 -15.08
C VAL A 162 24.70 3.89 -14.63
N ALA A 163 24.46 4.05 -13.33
CA ALA A 163 23.15 4.38 -12.81
C ALA A 163 22.66 5.76 -13.30
N ALA A 164 23.55 6.75 -13.36
CA ALA A 164 23.25 8.08 -13.89
C ALA A 164 22.83 8.03 -15.37
N ASP A 165 23.53 7.24 -16.18
CA ASP A 165 23.20 7.06 -17.59
C ASP A 165 21.84 6.36 -17.77
N LEU A 166 21.53 5.35 -16.94
CA LEU A 166 20.27 4.62 -16.99
C LEU A 166 19.07 5.47 -16.54
N LEU A 167 19.23 6.24 -15.47
CA LEU A 167 18.16 7.07 -14.89
C LEU A 167 18.03 8.43 -15.60
N GLY A 168 19.07 8.85 -16.33
CA GLY A 168 19.09 10.09 -17.10
C GLY A 168 18.71 11.30 -16.21
N PRO A 169 17.69 12.09 -16.59
CA PRO A 169 17.27 13.26 -15.82
C PRO A 169 16.79 12.96 -14.39
N ALA A 170 16.43 11.72 -14.07
CA ALA A 170 16.02 11.33 -12.73
C ALA A 170 17.23 11.13 -11.79
N TRP A 171 18.45 11.00 -12.31
CA TRP A 171 19.64 10.82 -11.47
C TRP A 171 19.94 12.07 -10.63
N ALA A 172 20.22 11.87 -9.35
CA ALA A 172 20.86 12.87 -8.48
C ALA A 172 21.59 12.17 -7.33
N ALA A 173 22.44 12.91 -6.60
CA ALA A 173 23.35 12.37 -5.59
C ALA A 173 22.63 11.68 -4.41
N ASP A 174 21.35 11.96 -4.18
CA ASP A 174 20.53 11.26 -3.20
C ASP A 174 20.34 9.76 -3.51
N LEU A 175 20.60 9.33 -4.76
CA LEU A 175 20.55 7.92 -5.18
C LEU A 175 21.89 7.19 -5.05
N GLU A 176 22.98 7.86 -4.67
CA GLU A 176 24.27 7.19 -4.44
C GLU A 176 24.17 6.11 -3.34
N PRO A 177 23.50 6.34 -2.19
CA PRO A 177 23.28 5.29 -1.19
C PRO A 177 22.49 4.10 -1.74
N PHE A 178 21.49 4.35 -2.59
CA PHE A 178 20.73 3.30 -3.26
C PHE A 178 21.64 2.44 -4.16
N VAL A 179 22.51 3.05 -4.97
CA VAL A 179 23.46 2.30 -5.80
C VAL A 179 24.49 1.58 -4.94
N ALA A 180 25.01 2.22 -3.90
CA ALA A 180 26.01 1.65 -3.00
C ALA A 180 25.48 0.39 -2.28
N ALA A 181 24.23 0.43 -1.80
CA ALA A 181 23.60 -0.70 -1.12
C ALA A 181 23.45 -1.95 -2.01
N SER A 182 23.40 -1.79 -3.33
CA SER A 182 23.38 -2.91 -4.28
C SER A 182 24.75 -3.54 -4.49
N HIS A 183 25.84 -3.01 -3.93
CA HIS A 183 27.20 -3.47 -4.17
C HIS A 183 27.92 -3.90 -2.88
N ARG A 184 28.82 -4.88 -3.03
CA ARG A 184 29.78 -5.28 -1.99
C ARG A 184 31.18 -5.43 -2.57
N ARG A 185 32.19 -5.45 -1.69
CA ARG A 185 33.56 -5.79 -2.06
C ARG A 185 33.72 -7.30 -2.29
N ASP A 186 34.38 -7.65 -3.39
CA ASP A 186 34.83 -9.00 -3.73
C ASP A 186 36.27 -8.90 -4.28
N GLY A 187 37.25 -9.10 -3.39
CA GLY A 187 38.65 -8.84 -3.69
C GLY A 187 38.92 -7.35 -3.96
N ASP A 188 39.48 -7.07 -5.14
CA ASP A 188 39.78 -5.72 -5.62
C ASP A 188 38.61 -5.04 -6.35
N ALA A 189 37.49 -5.76 -6.54
CA ALA A 189 36.34 -5.26 -7.28
C ALA A 189 35.13 -4.98 -6.37
N TRP A 190 34.23 -4.14 -6.88
CA TRP A 190 32.86 -3.99 -6.45
C TRP A 190 31.97 -4.84 -7.35
N VAL A 191 31.11 -5.64 -6.73
CA VAL A 191 30.18 -6.55 -7.40
C VAL A 191 28.79 -6.38 -6.82
N LEU A 192 27.76 -6.75 -7.59
CA LEU A 192 26.38 -6.72 -7.10
C LEU A 192 26.18 -7.69 -5.94
N THR A 193 25.28 -7.32 -5.02
CA THR A 193 24.85 -8.19 -3.91
C THR A 193 24.14 -9.44 -4.45
N LEU A 194 23.24 -9.23 -5.41
CA LEU A 194 22.56 -10.30 -6.13
C LEU A 194 23.49 -11.03 -7.10
N THR A 195 23.67 -12.34 -6.90
CA THR A 195 24.47 -13.19 -7.80
C THR A 195 23.66 -13.75 -8.96
N ALA A 196 24.35 -14.22 -10.00
CA ALA A 196 23.69 -14.80 -11.18
C ALA A 196 22.91 -16.08 -10.83
N GLU A 197 23.45 -16.91 -9.93
CA GLU A 197 22.82 -18.15 -9.48
C GLU A 197 21.51 -17.88 -8.72
N VAL A 198 21.53 -16.91 -7.80
CA VAL A 198 20.33 -16.52 -7.04
C VAL A 198 19.32 -15.84 -7.95
N ARG A 199 19.75 -14.91 -8.79
CA ARG A 199 18.89 -14.24 -9.77
C ARG A 199 18.19 -15.26 -10.66
N LEU A 200 18.87 -16.34 -11.06
CA LEU A 200 18.28 -17.41 -11.87
C LEU A 200 17.19 -18.18 -11.11
N GLN A 201 17.37 -18.44 -9.81
CA GLN A 201 16.33 -19.07 -8.99
C GLN A 201 15.08 -18.20 -8.91
N ILE A 202 15.25 -16.90 -8.66
CA ILE A 202 14.15 -15.92 -8.59
C ILE A 202 13.46 -15.81 -9.96
N LEU A 203 14.22 -15.72 -11.05
CA LEU A 203 13.68 -15.62 -12.40
C LEU A 203 12.81 -16.83 -12.77
N LYS A 204 13.19 -18.04 -12.34
CA LYS A 204 12.37 -19.24 -12.55
C LYS A 204 11.01 -19.13 -11.87
N GLN A 205 10.95 -18.59 -10.65
CA GLN A 205 9.68 -18.38 -9.95
C GLN A 205 8.85 -17.29 -10.64
N LEU A 206 9.48 -16.15 -10.98
CA LEU A 206 8.81 -15.06 -11.67
C LEU A 206 8.21 -15.50 -13.02
N PHE A 207 8.94 -16.33 -13.77
CA PHE A 207 8.46 -16.87 -15.05
C PHE A 207 7.30 -17.85 -14.88
N ALA A 208 7.32 -18.67 -13.82
CA ALA A 208 6.26 -19.63 -13.52
C ALA A 208 5.03 -18.98 -12.87
N PHE A 209 5.16 -17.78 -12.30
CA PHE A 209 4.12 -17.10 -11.55
C PHE A 209 2.87 -16.83 -12.40
N GLN A 210 1.69 -17.09 -11.81
CA GLN A 210 0.38 -17.00 -12.47
C GLN A 210 -0.47 -15.92 -11.78
N PRO A 211 -0.18 -14.62 -11.99
CA PRO A 211 -0.87 -13.53 -11.28
C PRO A 211 -2.38 -13.51 -11.54
N ALA A 212 -2.81 -13.89 -12.75
CA ALA A 212 -4.22 -13.93 -13.15
C ALA A 212 -5.09 -14.80 -12.23
N LEU A 213 -4.54 -15.88 -11.66
CA LEU A 213 -5.25 -16.80 -10.76
C LEU A 213 -5.44 -16.25 -9.34
N LEU A 214 -4.76 -15.14 -9.01
CA LEU A 214 -4.72 -14.59 -7.66
C LEU A 214 -5.66 -13.40 -7.47
N PHE A 215 -5.99 -12.66 -8.53
CA PHE A 215 -6.83 -11.46 -8.42
C PHE A 215 -8.24 -11.75 -7.89
N GLU A 216 -8.81 -12.93 -8.18
CA GLU A 216 -10.11 -13.33 -7.62
C GLU A 216 -10.10 -13.47 -6.09
N ARG A 217 -8.92 -13.65 -5.48
CA ARG A 217 -8.76 -13.75 -4.02
C ARG A 217 -8.65 -12.40 -3.32
N LEU A 218 -8.60 -11.30 -4.07
CA LEU A 218 -8.46 -9.94 -3.56
C LEU A 218 -9.81 -9.22 -3.41
N GLU A 219 -10.92 -9.96 -3.36
CA GLU A 219 -12.25 -9.38 -3.23
C GLU A 219 -12.33 -8.43 -2.01
N GLY A 220 -12.81 -7.21 -2.25
CA GLY A 220 -12.93 -6.17 -1.23
C GLY A 220 -11.63 -5.42 -0.90
N LEU A 221 -10.47 -5.89 -1.35
CA LEU A 221 -9.19 -5.21 -1.14
C LEU A 221 -9.00 -4.07 -2.16
N PRO A 222 -8.70 -2.83 -1.74
CA PRO A 222 -8.30 -1.77 -2.66
C PRO A 222 -7.03 -2.17 -3.41
N VAL A 223 -7.07 -2.09 -4.74
CA VAL A 223 -5.91 -2.36 -5.60
C VAL A 223 -5.54 -1.11 -6.40
N LEU A 224 -4.25 -0.80 -6.48
CA LEU A 224 -3.66 0.18 -7.41
C LEU A 224 -2.75 -0.56 -8.41
N LEU A 225 -2.99 -0.36 -9.70
CA LEU A 225 -2.08 -0.72 -10.77
C LEU A 225 -1.42 0.55 -11.31
N ALA A 226 -0.14 0.75 -10.98
CA ALA A 226 0.65 1.87 -11.47
C ALA A 226 1.54 1.40 -12.62
N LEU A 227 1.17 1.71 -13.87
CA LEU A 227 1.75 1.14 -15.08
C LEU A 227 2.61 2.17 -15.83
N ALA A 228 3.84 1.79 -16.17
CA ALA A 228 4.72 2.59 -16.99
C ALA A 228 4.28 2.53 -18.46
N GLY A 229 4.08 3.70 -19.08
CA GLY A 229 3.56 3.83 -20.44
C GLY A 229 4.60 4.07 -21.53
N ALA A 230 5.89 4.27 -21.19
CA ALA A 230 6.92 4.64 -22.16
C ALA A 230 7.37 3.47 -23.06
N ASP A 231 7.31 2.23 -22.58
CA ASP A 231 7.73 1.05 -23.36
C ASP A 231 6.60 0.55 -24.28
N ALA A 232 6.70 0.92 -25.56
CA ALA A 232 5.75 0.50 -26.59
C ALA A 232 5.70 -1.03 -26.82
N GLY A 233 6.78 -1.77 -26.51
CA GLY A 233 6.85 -3.23 -26.68
C GLY A 233 6.12 -4.02 -25.60
N PHE A 234 5.94 -3.44 -24.41
CA PHE A 234 5.19 -4.02 -23.30
C PHE A 234 3.80 -3.42 -23.12
N ARG A 235 3.54 -2.22 -23.64
CA ARG A 235 2.28 -1.52 -23.43
C ARG A 235 1.02 -2.33 -23.80
N PRO A 236 0.90 -2.99 -24.97
CA PRO A 236 -0.30 -3.77 -25.30
C PRO A 236 -0.59 -4.91 -24.31
N TRP A 237 0.46 -5.56 -23.81
CA TRP A 237 0.36 -6.64 -22.82
C TRP A 237 -0.07 -6.10 -21.46
N LYS A 238 0.48 -4.97 -21.01
CA LYS A 238 0.04 -4.27 -19.79
C LYS A 238 -1.42 -3.79 -19.91
N GLU A 239 -1.84 -3.27 -21.07
CA GLU A 239 -3.22 -2.86 -21.32
C GLU A 239 -4.20 -4.04 -21.29
N GLN A 240 -3.79 -5.21 -21.79
CA GLN A 240 -4.56 -6.45 -21.64
C GLN A 240 -4.70 -6.82 -20.16
N GLY A 241 -3.59 -6.91 -19.43
CA GLY A 241 -3.61 -7.26 -18.01
C GLY A 241 -4.47 -6.30 -17.19
N ALA A 242 -4.38 -4.99 -17.46
CA ALA A 242 -5.21 -3.99 -16.79
C ALA A 242 -6.71 -4.22 -17.03
N ARG A 243 -7.12 -4.66 -18.23
CA ARG A 243 -8.52 -5.01 -18.53
C ARG A 243 -8.95 -6.27 -17.77
N GLU A 244 -8.10 -7.28 -17.69
CA GLU A 244 -8.40 -8.53 -16.97
C GLU A 244 -8.52 -8.28 -15.46
N VAL A 245 -7.60 -7.52 -14.87
CA VAL A 245 -7.70 -7.11 -13.46
C VAL A 245 -8.95 -6.28 -13.22
N LYS A 246 -9.30 -5.32 -14.12
CA LYS A 246 -10.55 -4.57 -14.01
C LYS A 246 -11.80 -5.44 -14.13
N SER A 247 -11.74 -6.58 -14.82
CA SER A 247 -12.84 -7.52 -14.89
C SER A 247 -13.02 -8.30 -13.58
N ALA A 248 -11.91 -8.69 -12.93
CA ALA A 248 -11.93 -9.39 -11.65
C ALA A 248 -12.19 -8.45 -10.46
N ILE A 249 -11.66 -7.23 -10.52
CA ILE A 249 -11.68 -6.22 -9.47
C ILE A 249 -12.13 -4.88 -10.11
N PRO A 250 -13.46 -4.67 -10.27
CA PRO A 250 -14.00 -3.51 -10.99
C PRO A 250 -13.56 -2.14 -10.44
N ASP A 251 -13.25 -2.08 -9.16
CA ASP A 251 -12.81 -0.92 -8.40
C ASP A 251 -11.28 -0.78 -8.30
N ALA A 252 -10.48 -1.63 -8.98
CA ALA A 252 -9.03 -1.46 -9.07
C ALA A 252 -8.68 -0.11 -9.70
N ASP A 253 -7.80 0.68 -9.09
CA ASP A 253 -7.35 1.95 -9.63
C ASP A 253 -6.24 1.71 -10.65
N VAL A 254 -6.43 2.09 -11.91
CA VAL A 254 -5.45 1.88 -12.98
C VAL A 254 -4.88 3.22 -13.41
N ARG A 255 -3.59 3.42 -13.15
CA ARG A 255 -2.86 4.66 -13.43
C ARG A 255 -1.76 4.40 -14.42
N TRP A 256 -1.70 5.23 -15.46
CA TRP A 256 -0.65 5.19 -16.48
C TRP A 256 0.29 6.36 -16.31
N TYR A 257 1.58 6.07 -16.22
CA TYR A 257 2.63 7.07 -16.03
C TYR A 257 3.40 7.27 -17.31
N HIS A 258 3.71 8.52 -17.64
CA HIS A 258 4.67 8.84 -18.68
C HIS A 258 6.09 8.66 -18.14
N SER A 259 6.45 7.41 -17.85
CA SER A 259 7.68 6.99 -17.19
C SER A 259 8.19 5.69 -17.79
N GLY A 260 9.48 5.43 -17.59
CA GLY A 260 10.04 4.09 -17.67
C GLY A 260 9.65 3.24 -16.46
N HIS A 261 10.23 2.04 -16.38
CA HIS A 261 9.94 0.99 -15.41
C HIS A 261 10.04 1.43 -13.93
N ASP A 262 10.98 2.31 -13.61
CA ASP A 262 11.29 2.74 -12.23
C ASP A 262 10.49 3.99 -11.81
N ILE A 263 9.16 3.90 -11.87
CA ILE A 263 8.23 5.02 -11.59
C ILE A 263 8.56 5.75 -10.27
N PRO A 264 8.82 5.08 -9.14
CA PRO A 264 9.11 5.78 -7.87
C PRO A 264 10.39 6.61 -7.87
N LEU A 265 11.37 6.28 -8.73
CA LEU A 265 12.59 7.08 -8.86
C LEU A 265 12.38 8.28 -9.81
N ILE A 266 11.56 8.09 -10.85
CA ILE A 266 11.38 9.06 -11.95
C ILE A 266 10.28 10.09 -11.62
N LEU A 267 9.13 9.64 -11.12
CA LEU A 267 7.95 10.48 -10.84
C LEU A 267 7.45 10.32 -9.38
N PRO A 268 8.31 10.46 -8.36
CA PRO A 268 7.97 10.18 -6.96
C PRO A 268 6.72 10.92 -6.48
N ALA A 269 6.57 12.21 -6.81
CA ALA A 269 5.42 13.01 -6.41
C ALA A 269 4.10 12.54 -7.07
N GLU A 270 4.16 12.01 -8.29
CA GLU A 270 2.95 11.52 -8.97
C GLU A 270 2.49 10.20 -8.38
N ILE A 271 3.40 9.23 -8.23
CA ILE A 271 3.06 7.94 -7.62
C ILE A 271 2.66 8.10 -6.14
N ALA A 272 3.24 9.05 -5.41
CA ALA A 272 2.85 9.34 -4.03
C ALA A 272 1.37 9.74 -3.89
N ARG A 273 0.82 10.52 -4.84
CA ARG A 273 -0.60 10.89 -4.82
C ARG A 273 -1.52 9.67 -4.97
N ASP A 274 -1.14 8.72 -5.81
CA ASP A 274 -1.93 7.52 -6.04
C ASP A 274 -1.74 6.47 -4.94
N VAL A 275 -0.55 6.36 -4.36
CA VAL A 275 -0.30 5.56 -3.13
C VAL A 275 -1.07 6.15 -1.94
N GLU A 276 -1.10 7.47 -1.78
CA GLU A 276 -1.90 8.12 -0.73
C GLU A 276 -3.39 7.84 -0.93
N ARG A 277 -3.89 7.88 -2.18
CA ARG A 277 -5.26 7.50 -2.50
C ARG A 277 -5.55 6.05 -2.11
N LEU A 278 -4.64 5.13 -2.43
CA LEU A 278 -4.73 3.74 -2.01
C LEU A 278 -4.83 3.62 -0.48
N CYS A 279 -3.99 4.34 0.27
CA CYS A 279 -3.99 4.30 1.73
C CYS A 279 -5.26 4.88 2.34
N VAL A 280 -5.78 5.99 1.80
CA VAL A 280 -7.06 6.56 2.25
C VAL A 280 -8.20 5.57 1.99
N ARG A 281 -8.27 4.97 0.79
CA ARG A 281 -9.27 3.94 0.47
C ARG A 281 -9.18 2.74 1.41
N ALA A 282 -7.97 2.25 1.66
CA ALA A 282 -7.68 1.15 2.59
C ALA A 282 -8.21 1.44 4.00
N ALA A 283 -7.91 2.61 4.55
CA ALA A 283 -8.36 3.00 5.89
C ALA A 283 -9.89 2.96 6.03
N TRP A 284 -10.63 3.48 5.05
CA TRP A 284 -12.10 3.51 5.10
C TRP A 284 -12.74 2.14 4.86
N ARG A 285 -12.16 1.30 4.00
CA ARG A 285 -12.62 -0.08 3.81
C ARG A 285 -12.38 -0.95 5.04
N GLU A 286 -11.24 -0.74 5.70
CA GLU A 286 -10.90 -1.46 6.93
C GLU A 286 -11.91 -1.19 8.04
N LEU A 287 -12.34 0.07 8.23
CA LEU A 287 -13.40 0.42 9.18
C LEU A 287 -14.70 -0.36 8.93
N ALA A 288 -15.10 -0.49 7.67
CA ALA A 288 -16.31 -1.23 7.30
C ALA A 288 -16.17 -2.73 7.50
N ARG A 289 -15.04 -3.29 7.06
CA ARG A 289 -14.69 -4.69 7.25
C ARG A 289 -14.72 -5.06 8.73
N ASP A 290 -14.16 -4.19 9.57
CA ASP A 290 -14.09 -4.39 11.01
C ASP A 290 -15.46 -4.28 11.67
N ALA A 291 -16.26 -3.26 11.32
CA ALA A 291 -17.61 -3.09 11.82
C ALA A 291 -18.52 -4.29 11.47
N ALA A 292 -18.35 -4.88 10.28
CA ALA A 292 -19.11 -6.04 9.84
C ALA A 292 -18.86 -7.31 10.66
N THR A 293 -17.72 -7.40 11.38
CA THR A 293 -17.42 -8.53 12.27
C THR A 293 -18.03 -8.39 13.67
N LEU A 294 -18.59 -7.23 14.01
CA LEU A 294 -19.08 -6.96 15.35
C LEU A 294 -20.42 -7.62 15.63
N SER A 295 -20.56 -8.16 16.84
CA SER A 295 -21.79 -8.73 17.35
C SER A 295 -21.80 -8.65 18.87
N GLY A 296 -22.98 -8.62 19.48
CA GLY A 296 -23.11 -8.51 20.93
C GLY A 296 -24.40 -7.82 21.35
N ASP A 297 -24.43 -7.32 22.58
CA ASP A 297 -25.54 -6.53 23.11
C ASP A 297 -25.46 -5.08 22.62
N TRP A 298 -26.20 -4.77 21.56
CA TRP A 298 -26.26 -3.44 20.98
C TRP A 298 -26.91 -2.39 21.90
N ALA A 299 -27.55 -2.79 23.00
CA ALA A 299 -28.05 -1.89 24.03
C ALA A 299 -27.01 -1.56 25.11
N ALA A 300 -25.86 -2.22 25.11
CA ALA A 300 -24.78 -1.95 26.05
C ALA A 300 -24.32 -0.48 25.95
N PRO A 301 -23.99 0.17 27.08
CA PRO A 301 -23.45 1.52 27.06
C PRO A 301 -22.06 1.54 26.39
N SER A 302 -21.78 2.56 25.58
CA SER A 302 -20.47 2.81 24.96
C SER A 302 -19.73 3.97 25.63
N GLY A 303 -18.40 3.91 25.69
CA GLY A 303 -17.54 5.02 26.10
C GLY A 303 -17.93 5.68 27.43
N SER A 304 -18.21 6.99 27.39
CA SER A 304 -18.61 7.82 28.54
C SER A 304 -19.98 7.48 29.14
N GLY A 305 -20.75 6.58 28.52
CA GLY A 305 -22.07 6.13 29.00
C GLY A 305 -23.26 6.96 28.50
N GLU A 306 -23.04 7.95 27.62
CA GLU A 306 -24.12 8.75 27.01
C GLU A 306 -24.82 8.05 25.84
N TRP A 307 -24.11 7.20 25.11
CA TRP A 307 -24.61 6.47 23.94
C TRP A 307 -24.66 4.96 24.20
N SER A 308 -25.59 4.27 23.55
CA SER A 308 -25.52 2.82 23.42
C SER A 308 -24.55 2.42 22.29
N ALA A 309 -24.10 1.17 22.29
CA ALA A 309 -23.34 0.59 21.18
C ALA A 309 -24.07 0.77 19.84
N LYS A 310 -25.41 0.68 19.80
CA LYS A 310 -26.19 0.95 18.60
C LYS A 310 -26.14 2.42 18.18
N ASP A 311 -26.18 3.36 19.12
CA ASP A 311 -26.10 4.80 18.81
C ASP A 311 -24.73 5.16 18.24
N LEU A 312 -23.67 4.57 18.79
CA LEU A 312 -22.32 4.73 18.28
C LEU A 312 -22.16 4.13 16.86
N LEU A 313 -22.72 2.93 16.62
CA LEU A 313 -22.78 2.35 15.28
C LEU A 313 -23.59 3.23 14.31
N ALA A 314 -24.70 3.81 14.76
CA ALA A 314 -25.50 4.74 13.96
C ALA A 314 -24.71 6.01 13.59
N HIS A 315 -23.91 6.53 14.51
CA HIS A 315 -22.98 7.63 14.25
C HIS A 315 -21.94 7.24 13.17
N LEU A 316 -21.28 6.09 13.33
CA LEU A 316 -20.29 5.58 12.37
C LEU A 316 -20.89 5.43 10.97
N SER A 317 -22.01 4.71 10.87
CA SER A 317 -22.74 4.49 9.61
C SER A 317 -23.12 5.81 8.93
N SER A 318 -23.67 6.75 9.69
CA SER A 318 -24.10 8.04 9.15
C SER A 318 -22.95 8.90 8.64
N SER A 319 -21.79 8.85 9.32
CA SER A 319 -20.58 9.55 8.92
C SER A 319 -20.07 9.00 7.60
N GLN A 320 -19.93 7.68 7.49
CA GLN A 320 -19.50 6.99 6.28
C GLN A 320 -20.41 7.31 5.08
N ALA A 321 -21.74 7.22 5.28
CA ALA A 321 -22.74 7.49 4.25
C ALA A 321 -22.75 8.95 3.76
N ALA A 322 -22.31 9.90 4.60
CA ALA A 322 -22.25 11.31 4.24
C ALA A 322 -21.02 11.70 3.42
N MET A 323 -19.96 10.88 3.41
CA MET A 323 -18.67 11.29 2.83
C MET A 323 -18.71 11.45 1.31
N ALA A 324 -19.24 10.46 0.58
CA ALA A 324 -19.28 10.54 -0.88
C ALA A 324 -20.11 11.75 -1.38
N PRO A 325 -21.34 12.01 -0.84
CA PRO A 325 -22.08 13.23 -1.16
C PRO A 325 -21.31 14.52 -0.84
N LEU A 326 -20.54 14.53 0.24
CA LEU A 326 -19.76 15.71 0.66
C LEU A 326 -18.65 16.01 -0.35
N LEU A 327 -17.94 14.99 -0.83
CA LEU A 327 -16.91 15.15 -1.88
C LEU A 327 -17.49 15.67 -3.21
N ALA A 328 -18.78 15.45 -3.48
CA ALA A 328 -19.45 15.95 -4.68
C ALA A 328 -19.94 17.41 -4.55
N LEU A 329 -19.82 18.03 -3.38
CA LEU A 329 -20.21 19.43 -3.20
C LEU A 329 -19.21 20.38 -3.87
N GLY A 330 -19.73 21.49 -4.38
CA GLY A 330 -18.89 22.63 -4.79
C GLY A 330 -18.25 23.33 -3.59
N PRO A 331 -17.30 24.25 -3.83
CA PRO A 331 -16.60 24.96 -2.76
C PRO A 331 -17.58 25.66 -1.80
N PRO A 332 -17.21 25.83 -0.52
CA PRO A 332 -18.08 26.42 0.48
C PRO A 332 -18.52 27.82 0.05
N LYS A 333 -19.81 28.14 0.27
CA LYS A 333 -20.33 29.47 0.01
C LYS A 333 -19.71 30.48 0.99
N PRO A 334 -19.25 31.65 0.53
CA PRO A 334 -18.76 32.70 1.42
C PRO A 334 -19.82 33.08 2.46
N GLY A 335 -19.44 33.09 3.74
CA GLY A 335 -20.33 33.47 4.84
C GLY A 335 -21.34 32.41 5.28
N ALA A 336 -21.16 31.14 4.90
CA ALA A 336 -21.94 30.04 5.47
C ALA A 336 -21.69 29.93 6.99
N GLU A 337 -22.73 29.59 7.76
CA GLU A 337 -22.58 29.32 9.20
C GLU A 337 -21.61 28.15 9.43
N PRO A 338 -20.81 28.18 10.51
CA PRO A 338 -19.96 27.06 10.90
C PRO A 338 -20.75 25.76 11.02
N PHE A 339 -20.17 24.65 10.57
CA PHE A 339 -20.78 23.34 10.71
C PHE A 339 -20.81 22.92 12.19
N ASP A 340 -22.01 22.71 12.71
CA ASP A 340 -22.26 22.21 14.06
C ASP A 340 -22.31 20.68 14.05
N ALA A 341 -21.16 20.06 14.31
CA ALA A 341 -20.98 18.62 14.28
C ALA A 341 -21.83 17.90 15.34
N ASP A 342 -21.92 18.44 16.55
CA ASP A 342 -22.67 17.85 17.65
C ASP A 342 -24.16 17.81 17.35
N ARG A 343 -24.72 18.93 16.87
CA ARG A 343 -26.13 19.00 16.46
C ARG A 343 -26.43 18.06 15.29
N TRP A 344 -25.51 17.97 14.32
CA TRP A 344 -25.66 17.06 13.19
C TRP A 344 -25.62 15.60 13.64
N ASN A 345 -24.63 15.20 14.44
CA ASN A 345 -24.46 13.85 14.97
C ASN A 345 -25.68 13.41 15.78
N ALA A 346 -26.14 14.25 16.72
CA ALA A 346 -27.33 13.95 17.52
C ALA A 346 -28.59 13.80 16.66
N SER A 347 -28.70 14.54 15.54
CA SER A 347 -29.79 14.37 14.57
C SER A 347 -29.69 13.04 13.81
N GLN A 348 -28.50 12.64 13.38
CA GLN A 348 -28.29 11.38 12.65
C GLN A 348 -28.57 10.16 13.51
N VAL A 349 -28.14 10.17 14.77
CA VAL A 349 -28.42 9.10 15.74
C VAL A 349 -29.93 8.98 15.98
N ARG A 350 -30.62 10.09 16.27
CA ARG A 350 -32.09 10.09 16.48
C ARG A 350 -32.86 9.52 15.29
N ARG A 351 -32.46 9.82 14.06
CA ARG A 351 -33.11 9.31 12.83
C ARG A 351 -32.97 7.79 12.65
N ARG A 352 -31.95 7.20 13.28
CA ARG A 352 -31.60 5.77 13.21
C ARG A 352 -31.94 5.01 14.48
N HIS A 353 -32.63 5.65 15.44
CA HIS A 353 -32.94 5.06 16.74
C HIS A 353 -33.60 3.68 16.62
N ASP A 354 -34.55 3.52 15.69
CA ASP A 354 -35.28 2.28 15.50
C ASP A 354 -34.65 1.36 14.43
N THR A 355 -33.56 1.79 13.79
CA THR A 355 -32.86 1.01 12.77
C THR A 355 -32.09 -0.16 13.41
N PRO A 356 -32.30 -1.41 12.97
CA PRO A 356 -31.55 -2.56 13.48
C PRO A 356 -30.04 -2.44 13.19
N ALA A 357 -29.20 -2.95 14.10
CA ALA A 357 -27.73 -2.90 13.94
C ALA A 357 -27.26 -3.53 12.61
N ALA A 358 -27.87 -4.63 12.17
CA ALA A 358 -27.55 -5.26 10.88
C ALA A 358 -27.82 -4.33 9.68
N GLU A 359 -28.86 -3.49 9.75
CA GLU A 359 -29.16 -2.52 8.70
C GLU A 359 -28.18 -1.33 8.74
N LEU A 360 -27.72 -0.93 9.93
CA LEU A 360 -26.68 0.08 10.10
C LEU A 360 -25.32 -0.38 9.57
N ILE A 361 -24.94 -1.64 9.83
CA ILE A 361 -23.72 -2.24 9.25
C ILE A 361 -23.82 -2.23 7.71
N ALA A 362 -24.96 -2.66 7.16
CA ALA A 362 -25.16 -2.65 5.71
C ALA A 362 -25.19 -1.22 5.13
N GLU A 363 -25.68 -0.23 5.87
CA GLU A 363 -25.59 1.19 5.48
C GLU A 363 -24.14 1.69 5.46
N LEU A 364 -23.35 1.34 6.48
CA LEU A 364 -21.93 1.66 6.56
C LEU A 364 -21.15 1.05 5.38
N GLU A 365 -21.41 -0.21 5.04
CA GLU A 365 -20.81 -0.88 3.87
C GLU A 365 -21.16 -0.16 2.55
N ARG A 366 -22.43 0.17 2.34
CA ARG A 366 -22.86 0.95 1.16
C ARG A 366 -22.22 2.34 1.12
N GLY A 367 -22.13 3.02 2.25
CA GLY A 367 -21.46 4.30 2.38
C GLY A 367 -19.99 4.22 2.01
N THR A 368 -19.32 3.14 2.43
CA THR A 368 -17.92 2.85 2.10
C THR A 368 -17.72 2.62 0.61
N GLN A 369 -18.59 1.82 -0.02
CA GLN A 369 -18.53 1.58 -1.47
C GLN A 369 -18.73 2.88 -2.26
N ALA A 370 -19.67 3.73 -1.85
CA ALA A 370 -19.90 5.03 -2.48
C ALA A 370 -18.71 5.97 -2.30
N LEU A 371 -18.13 6.02 -1.09
CA LEU A 371 -16.96 6.83 -0.78
C LEU A 371 -15.75 6.37 -1.59
N ASP A 372 -15.49 5.07 -1.65
CA ASP A 372 -14.38 4.50 -2.40
C ASP A 372 -14.47 4.84 -3.90
N ALA A 373 -15.67 4.73 -4.48
CA ALA A 373 -15.93 5.13 -5.86
C ALA A 373 -15.69 6.64 -6.09
N ALA A 374 -16.09 7.50 -5.15
CA ALA A 374 -15.81 8.93 -5.22
C ALA A 374 -14.30 9.23 -5.11
N LEU A 375 -13.60 8.52 -4.21
CA LEU A 375 -12.17 8.66 -4.01
C LEU A 375 -11.35 8.20 -5.22
N LEU A 376 -11.85 7.36 -6.13
CA LEU A 376 -11.14 7.01 -7.36
C LEU A 376 -10.95 8.21 -8.31
N THR A 377 -11.85 9.18 -8.27
CA THR A 377 -11.86 10.33 -9.21
C THR A 377 -11.57 11.67 -8.54
N ALA A 378 -11.61 11.75 -7.21
CA ALA A 378 -11.37 12.98 -6.46
C ALA A 378 -9.93 13.52 -6.64
N ASP A 379 -9.79 14.84 -6.69
CA ASP A 379 -8.49 15.49 -6.47
C ASP A 379 -8.23 15.58 -4.96
N LEU A 380 -7.32 14.76 -4.46
CA LEU A 380 -7.02 14.68 -3.03
C LEU A 380 -6.36 15.94 -2.46
N ALA A 381 -5.79 16.79 -3.33
CA ALA A 381 -5.23 18.08 -2.94
C ALA A 381 -6.28 19.19 -2.86
N ALA A 382 -7.46 19.00 -3.47
CA ALA A 382 -8.54 19.97 -3.41
C ALA A 382 -9.05 20.15 -1.96
N PRO A 383 -9.53 21.36 -1.60
CA PRO A 383 -10.06 21.60 -0.27
C PRO A 383 -11.38 20.87 -0.05
N MET A 384 -11.55 20.33 1.14
CA MET A 384 -12.77 19.70 1.63
C MET A 384 -13.93 20.72 1.59
N PRO A 385 -15.03 20.43 0.87
CA PRO A 385 -16.08 21.43 0.62
C PRO A 385 -16.84 21.91 1.85
N ALA A 386 -17.06 21.03 2.84
CA ALA A 386 -17.92 21.28 3.99
C ALA A 386 -17.56 20.33 5.15
N GLY A 387 -18.25 20.49 6.29
CA GLY A 387 -18.03 19.68 7.50
C GLY A 387 -17.01 20.28 8.46
N SER A 388 -16.65 19.53 9.50
CA SER A 388 -15.67 19.95 10.51
C SER A 388 -14.28 20.18 9.92
N GLU A 389 -13.95 19.49 8.83
CA GLU A 389 -12.65 19.55 8.15
C GLU A 389 -12.63 20.49 6.93
N ALA A 390 -13.64 21.35 6.77
CA ALA A 390 -13.77 22.22 5.61
C ALA A 390 -12.51 23.08 5.39
N GLY A 391 -12.04 23.15 4.14
CA GLY A 391 -10.84 23.90 3.74
C GLY A 391 -9.51 23.15 3.86
N ARG A 392 -9.42 22.05 4.62
CA ARG A 392 -8.25 21.14 4.57
C ARG A 392 -8.24 20.38 3.25
N SER A 393 -7.09 19.88 2.79
CA SER A 393 -7.09 19.00 1.62
C SER A 393 -7.93 17.75 1.89
N ILE A 394 -8.60 17.23 0.86
CA ILE A 394 -9.44 16.03 0.97
C ILE A 394 -8.66 14.87 1.58
N ALA A 395 -7.40 14.63 1.18
CA ALA A 395 -6.58 13.58 1.82
C ALA A 395 -6.42 13.82 3.34
N SER A 396 -6.05 15.03 3.74
CA SER A 396 -5.82 15.37 5.15
C SER A 396 -7.11 15.24 5.99
N ALA A 397 -8.25 15.68 5.43
CA ALA A 397 -9.56 15.53 6.05
C ALA A 397 -9.96 14.05 6.18
N MET A 398 -9.86 13.28 5.09
CA MET A 398 -10.22 11.85 5.09
C MET A 398 -9.38 11.04 6.10
N ARG A 399 -8.08 11.34 6.22
CA ARG A 399 -7.22 10.71 7.23
C ARG A 399 -7.68 11.02 8.66
N ALA A 400 -7.89 12.30 8.96
CA ALA A 400 -8.32 12.72 10.29
C ALA A 400 -9.66 12.09 10.68
N MET A 401 -10.60 12.05 9.72
CA MET A 401 -11.91 11.44 9.93
C MET A 401 -11.81 9.92 10.08
N ALA A 402 -11.03 9.22 9.27
CA ALA A 402 -10.84 7.77 9.40
C ALA A 402 -10.23 7.39 10.77
N ARG A 403 -9.25 8.16 11.25
CA ARG A 403 -8.68 7.98 12.59
C ARG A 403 -9.74 8.15 13.68
N HIS A 404 -10.54 9.21 13.60
CA HIS A 404 -11.63 9.43 14.55
C HIS A 404 -12.68 8.31 14.53
N GLN A 405 -13.03 7.79 13.35
CA GLN A 405 -13.93 6.63 13.23
C GLN A 405 -13.31 5.35 13.82
N ARG A 406 -11.98 5.19 13.75
CA ARG A 406 -11.27 4.04 14.35
C ARG A 406 -11.36 4.06 15.87
N GLU A 407 -11.20 5.22 16.50
CA GLU A 407 -11.40 5.41 17.95
C GLU A 407 -12.80 4.96 18.38
N HIS A 408 -13.85 5.44 17.67
CA HIS A 408 -15.23 5.03 17.92
C HIS A 408 -15.47 3.53 17.68
N LEU A 409 -14.80 2.94 16.70
CA LEU A 409 -14.90 1.51 16.43
C LEU A 409 -14.26 0.67 17.55
N GLU A 410 -13.17 1.14 18.15
CA GLU A 410 -12.56 0.53 19.33
C GLU A 410 -13.48 0.64 20.56
N GLU A 411 -14.09 1.80 20.80
CA GLU A 411 -15.10 1.97 21.85
C GLU A 411 -16.28 1.01 21.64
N LEU A 412 -16.75 0.87 20.41
CA LEU A 412 -17.83 -0.05 20.06
C LEU A 412 -17.46 -1.51 20.32
N ARG A 413 -16.24 -1.92 19.96
CA ARG A 413 -15.72 -3.28 20.24
C ARG A 413 -15.70 -3.58 21.73
N LEU A 414 -15.20 -2.64 22.53
CA LEU A 414 -15.14 -2.77 24.00
C LEU A 414 -16.54 -2.89 24.60
N ALA A 415 -17.50 -2.06 24.15
CA ALA A 415 -18.88 -2.10 24.61
C ALA A 415 -19.57 -3.45 24.33
N LEU A 416 -19.29 -4.04 23.16
CA LEU A 416 -19.88 -5.32 22.75
C LEU A 416 -19.17 -6.55 23.35
N GLY A 417 -18.10 -6.36 24.11
CA GLY A 417 -17.28 -7.48 24.64
C GLY A 417 -16.58 -8.28 23.54
N SER A 418 -16.41 -7.70 22.35
CA SER A 418 -15.73 -8.32 21.22
C SER A 418 -14.22 -8.18 21.41
N ALA A 419 -13.54 -9.25 21.82
CA ALA A 419 -12.09 -9.27 21.90
C ALA A 419 -11.49 -9.15 20.49
N LEU A 420 -10.44 -8.33 20.33
CA LEU A 420 -9.59 -8.38 19.13
C LEU A 420 -9.03 -9.79 19.01
N GLY A 421 -9.47 -10.54 18.00
CA GLY A 421 -8.61 -11.52 17.39
C GLY A 421 -7.46 -10.75 16.76
N ARG A 422 -6.38 -10.46 17.51
CA ARG A 422 -5.11 -10.12 16.87
C ARG A 422 -4.80 -11.31 15.95
N PRO A 423 -4.65 -11.11 14.63
CA PRO A 423 -4.27 -12.21 13.77
C PRO A 423 -2.91 -12.72 14.24
N ALA A 424 -2.86 -13.99 14.64
CA ALA A 424 -1.65 -14.68 15.07
C ALA A 424 -0.65 -14.78 13.91
#